data_AF-A0A1J5GBJ5-F1
#
_entry.id   AF-A0A1J5GBJ5-F1
#
_cell.length_a   1.000
_cell.length_b   1.000
_cell.length_c   1.000
_cell.angle_alpha   90.00
_cell.angle_beta   90.00
_cell.angle_gamma   90.00
#
_symmetry.space_group_name_H-M   'P 1'
#
loop_
_entity.id
_entity.type
_entity.pdbx_description
1 polymer ?
#
loop_
_entity_poly.entity_id
_entity_poly.type
_entity_poly.pdbx_seq_one_letter_code
_entity_poly.pdbx_strand_id
1 'polypeptide(L)'
;MNKNISIALLTLLAFTGVTASAQTAVTTSADATVTTTNTSITGARTVGLPPKPLTRDEMEARAKALRSGATSPKQTQGASFGEKARLGATTTAAMKANREGMERRAKEMRASTTALRAKIQDEQLKRRFEQARKHTELVNRRLEAAIERVQKLSDRVAERLTILEAEGITTTVSRGHLAEAKTKLDEALTKVAGIKIAIENAFATATAEATTSTTPSTTPKNAMKEVQALVKDVAKTIQEAHRHVALSISTVKPGLNKPRPATTTPANTGATTTATTTQ
;
A
#
# COMPACT_ATOMS: atom_id res chain seq x y z
N MET A 1 32.87 -23.68 -1.28
CA MET A 1 31.56 -23.46 -1.96
C MET A 1 30.54 -23.15 -0.89
N ASN A 2 30.23 -21.88 -0.63
CA ASN A 2 29.28 -21.46 0.40
C ASN A 2 28.10 -20.76 -0.28
N LYS A 3 26.97 -21.46 -0.39
CA LYS A 3 25.79 -21.06 -1.20
C LYS A 3 24.79 -20.16 -0.44
N ASN A 4 25.14 -19.62 0.72
CA ASN A 4 24.14 -19.08 1.65
C ASN A 4 24.13 -17.54 1.82
N ILE A 5 24.90 -16.78 1.02
CA ILE A 5 24.97 -15.30 1.18
C ILE A 5 24.10 -14.55 0.15
N SER A 6 23.58 -15.21 -0.87
CA SER A 6 22.82 -14.54 -1.95
C SER A 6 21.31 -14.35 -1.69
N ILE A 7 20.75 -14.90 -0.61
CA ILE A 7 19.28 -14.97 -0.42
C ILE A 7 18.74 -13.85 0.49
N ALA A 8 19.59 -13.15 1.26
CA ALA A 8 19.13 -12.12 2.19
C ALA A 8 18.71 -10.78 1.55
N LEU A 9 18.92 -10.59 0.24
CA LEU A 9 18.56 -9.34 -0.44
C LEU A 9 17.28 -9.42 -1.29
N LEU A 10 16.66 -10.61 -1.37
CA LEU A 10 15.57 -10.90 -2.31
C LEU A 10 14.15 -10.89 -1.69
N THR A 11 14.03 -10.71 -0.36
CA THR A 11 12.74 -10.86 0.35
C THR A 11 12.10 -9.55 0.82
N LEU A 12 12.72 -8.37 0.61
CA LEU A 12 12.18 -7.10 1.13
C LEU A 12 11.56 -6.17 0.07
N LEU A 13 11.11 -6.70 -1.07
CA LEU A 13 10.41 -5.90 -2.10
C LEU A 13 9.11 -6.54 -2.63
N ALA A 14 8.61 -7.60 -1.97
CA ALA A 14 7.43 -8.35 -2.42
C ALA A 14 6.20 -8.18 -1.49
N PHE A 15 6.04 -7.03 -0.83
CA PHE A 15 4.90 -6.78 0.05
C PHE A 15 4.28 -5.39 -0.16
N THR A 16 3.66 -5.17 -1.32
CA THR A 16 2.49 -4.27 -1.46
C THR A 16 1.60 -4.81 -2.59
N GLY A 17 0.88 -5.89 -2.28
CA GLY A 17 -0.18 -6.44 -3.11
C GLY A 17 -1.39 -5.50 -3.14
N VAL A 18 -1.79 -5.15 -4.36
CA VAL A 18 -3.15 -5.20 -4.90
C VAL A 18 -4.29 -5.02 -3.88
N THR A 19 -4.91 -3.85 -3.89
CA THR A 19 -6.34 -3.71 -3.55
C THR A 19 -7.09 -3.33 -4.83
N ALA A 20 -7.58 -4.35 -5.53
CA ALA A 20 -8.62 -4.23 -6.54
C ALA A 20 -9.94 -4.66 -5.89
N SER A 21 -10.87 -3.73 -5.68
CA SER A 21 -12.23 -4.05 -5.22
C SER A 21 -13.10 -4.25 -6.46
N ALA A 22 -13.30 -5.51 -6.86
CA ALA A 22 -14.37 -5.89 -7.76
C ALA A 22 -15.64 -6.18 -6.94
N GLN A 23 -16.67 -5.40 -7.21
CA GLN A 23 -18.04 -5.65 -6.79
C GLN A 23 -18.55 -6.89 -7.54
N THR A 24 -18.87 -7.96 -6.82
CA THR A 24 -19.86 -8.94 -7.25
C THR A 24 -20.75 -9.28 -6.06
N ALA A 25 -22.03 -9.36 -6.38
CA ALA A 25 -23.14 -9.54 -5.47
C ALA A 25 -23.45 -11.04 -5.26
N VAL A 26 -24.29 -11.31 -4.25
CA VAL A 26 -25.12 -12.53 -4.07
C VAL A 26 -24.28 -13.73 -3.55
N THR A 27 -24.57 -14.49 -2.49
CA THR A 27 -25.73 -14.67 -1.58
C THR A 27 -25.28 -15.44 -0.33
N THR A 28 -25.88 -15.08 0.80
CA THR A 28 -26.25 -15.88 2.00
C THR A 28 -25.69 -17.30 2.20
N SER A 29 -24.99 -17.47 3.32
CA SER A 29 -25.04 -18.61 4.26
C SER A 29 -24.74 -18.01 5.64
N ALA A 30 -25.72 -17.97 6.54
CA ALA A 30 -25.97 -18.98 7.57
C ALA A 30 -24.88 -19.01 8.65
N ASP A 31 -25.38 -18.86 9.89
CA ASP A 31 -24.77 -19.20 11.16
C ASP A 31 -23.65 -18.29 11.71
N ALA A 32 -24.05 -17.40 12.60
CA ALA A 32 -23.21 -16.93 13.68
C ALA A 32 -24.07 -16.61 14.91
N THR A 33 -23.99 -17.54 15.85
CA THR A 33 -24.29 -17.45 17.27
C THR A 33 -23.86 -16.09 17.84
N VAL A 34 -24.84 -15.29 18.28
CA VAL A 34 -24.59 -14.06 19.05
C VAL A 34 -24.95 -14.32 20.50
N THR A 35 -23.91 -14.49 21.31
CA THR A 35 -23.95 -14.41 22.77
C THR A 35 -24.16 -12.95 23.17
N THR A 36 -25.34 -12.60 23.66
CA THR A 36 -25.60 -11.31 24.31
C THR A 36 -25.83 -11.53 25.79
N THR A 37 -24.90 -10.99 26.57
CA THR A 37 -24.90 -10.99 28.04
C THR A 37 -26.04 -10.15 28.60
N ASN A 38 -26.77 -10.76 29.54
CA ASN A 38 -27.82 -10.17 30.36
C ASN A 38 -27.33 -8.97 31.18
N THR A 39 -28.14 -7.92 31.27
CA THR A 39 -28.22 -7.07 32.47
C THR A 39 -29.70 -6.89 32.81
N SER A 40 -30.05 -7.43 33.97
CA SER A 40 -31.37 -7.54 34.57
C SER A 40 -31.94 -6.17 34.97
N ILE A 41 -33.15 -5.85 34.48
CA ILE A 41 -34.04 -4.87 35.11
C ILE A 41 -35.06 -5.66 35.92
N THR A 42 -34.90 -5.60 37.24
CA THR A 42 -35.80 -6.11 38.25
C THR A 42 -37.07 -5.25 38.25
N GLY A 43 -38.23 -5.85 37.96
CA GLY A 43 -39.52 -5.15 38.02
C GLY A 43 -40.69 -6.12 37.85
N ALA A 44 -41.30 -6.49 38.98
CA ALA A 44 -42.41 -7.43 39.08
C ALA A 44 -43.54 -7.12 38.09
N ARG A 45 -43.84 -8.07 37.20
CA ARG A 45 -45.14 -8.16 36.52
C ARG A 45 -45.65 -9.59 36.55
N THR A 46 -46.75 -9.70 37.28
CA THR A 46 -47.66 -10.85 37.43
C THR A 46 -47.96 -11.51 36.08
N VAL A 47 -47.78 -12.83 36.05
CA VAL A 47 -48.21 -13.73 34.97
C VAL A 47 -49.74 -13.71 34.91
N GLY A 48 -50.31 -13.03 33.91
CA GLY A 48 -51.75 -13.00 33.68
C GLY A 48 -52.19 -14.16 32.79
N LEU A 49 -53.06 -15.02 33.31
CA LEU A 49 -53.78 -16.05 32.56
C LEU A 49 -54.54 -15.42 31.36
N PRO A 50 -54.72 -16.14 30.24
CA PRO A 50 -55.58 -15.68 29.16
C PRO A 50 -57.04 -15.53 29.63
N PRO A 51 -57.76 -14.48 29.19
CA PRO A 51 -59.14 -14.25 29.59
C PRO A 51 -60.06 -15.36 29.06
N LYS A 52 -60.93 -15.88 29.92
CA LYS A 52 -62.00 -16.84 29.57
C LYS A 52 -62.87 -16.27 28.44
N PRO A 53 -63.32 -17.09 27.46
CA PRO A 53 -64.31 -16.65 26.50
C PRO A 53 -65.63 -16.35 27.22
N LEU A 54 -66.17 -15.15 26.97
CA LEU A 54 -67.46 -14.67 27.48
C LEU A 54 -68.58 -15.59 26.98
N THR A 55 -69.54 -15.85 27.86
CA THR A 55 -70.72 -16.67 27.53
C THR A 55 -71.72 -15.86 26.69
N ARG A 56 -72.56 -16.56 25.92
CA ARG A 56 -73.49 -15.95 24.95
C ARG A 56 -74.43 -14.91 25.60
N ASP A 57 -74.78 -15.11 26.86
CA ASP A 57 -75.67 -14.22 27.62
C ASP A 57 -75.00 -12.87 27.98
N GLU A 58 -73.68 -12.85 28.19
CA GLU A 58 -72.92 -11.62 28.46
C GLU A 58 -72.76 -10.75 27.21
N MET A 59 -72.71 -11.39 26.02
CA MET A 59 -72.70 -10.66 24.75
C MET A 59 -74.05 -9.99 24.45
N GLU A 60 -75.17 -10.64 24.75
CA GLU A 60 -76.50 -10.05 24.55
C GLU A 60 -76.77 -8.88 25.51
N ALA A 61 -76.34 -8.99 26.77
CA ALA A 61 -76.44 -7.89 27.74
C ALA A 61 -75.62 -6.65 27.30
N ARG A 62 -74.40 -6.87 26.78
CA ARG A 62 -73.54 -5.78 26.29
C ARG A 62 -74.09 -5.14 25.01
N ALA A 63 -74.68 -5.92 24.11
CA ALA A 63 -75.33 -5.39 22.91
C ALA A 63 -76.56 -4.54 23.23
N LYS A 64 -77.35 -4.92 24.24
CA LYS A 64 -78.52 -4.17 24.68
C LYS A 64 -78.14 -2.83 25.34
N ALA A 65 -77.05 -2.79 26.12
CA ALA A 65 -76.53 -1.56 26.72
C ALA A 65 -75.99 -0.55 25.69
N LEU A 66 -75.35 -1.02 24.62
CA LEU A 66 -74.86 -0.16 23.54
C LEU A 66 -75.99 0.43 22.70
N ARG A 67 -77.14 -0.27 22.59
CA ARG A 67 -78.29 0.20 21.81
C ARG A 67 -79.15 1.24 22.55
N SER A 68 -79.15 1.23 23.88
CA SER A 68 -79.87 2.24 24.68
C SER A 68 -79.09 3.54 24.91
N GLY A 69 -77.78 3.58 24.62
CA GLY A 69 -76.93 4.77 24.81
C GLY A 69 -76.81 5.71 23.59
N ALA A 70 -77.45 5.37 22.46
CA ALA A 70 -77.20 6.02 21.16
C ALA A 70 -78.36 6.92 20.67
N THR A 71 -79.08 7.59 21.57
CA THR A 71 -80.00 8.66 21.21
C THR A 71 -79.68 9.93 21.98
N SER A 72 -78.61 10.61 21.57
CA SER A 72 -78.33 11.99 21.95
C SER A 72 -78.91 12.94 20.89
N PRO A 73 -79.59 14.03 21.28
CA PRO A 73 -80.29 14.91 20.35
C PRO A 73 -79.32 15.70 19.46
N LYS A 74 -79.64 15.77 18.16
CA LYS A 74 -79.05 16.70 17.19
C LYS A 74 -79.33 18.14 17.63
N GLN A 75 -78.37 18.79 18.27
CA GLN A 75 -78.41 20.23 18.48
C GLN A 75 -77.07 20.86 18.12
N THR A 76 -77.13 21.91 17.31
CA THR A 76 -76.08 22.90 17.00
C THR A 76 -74.87 22.46 16.15
N GLN A 77 -75.08 22.29 14.83
CA GLN A 77 -74.01 22.22 13.81
C GLN A 77 -73.74 23.57 13.10
N GLY A 78 -74.15 24.71 13.67
CA GLY A 78 -74.03 26.03 13.03
C GLY A 78 -72.81 26.87 13.39
N ALA A 79 -72.22 26.69 14.59
CA ALA A 79 -71.15 27.57 15.08
C ALA A 79 -69.72 27.00 14.90
N SER A 80 -69.56 25.70 14.64
CA SER A 80 -68.23 25.06 14.66
C SER A 80 -67.43 25.15 13.34
N PHE A 81 -68.04 25.61 12.24
CA PHE A 81 -67.33 25.68 10.95
C PHE A 81 -66.34 26.85 10.89
N GLY A 82 -66.68 28.01 11.46
CA GLY A 82 -65.77 29.17 11.49
C GLY A 82 -64.56 28.98 12.43
N GLU A 83 -64.76 28.30 13.55
CA GLU A 83 -63.70 28.03 14.53
C GLU A 83 -62.74 26.93 14.05
N LYS A 84 -63.25 25.88 13.39
CA LYS A 84 -62.42 24.85 12.72
C LYS A 84 -61.63 25.42 11.54
N ALA A 85 -62.17 26.38 10.80
CA ALA A 85 -61.43 27.07 9.73
C ALA A 85 -60.28 27.94 10.29
N ARG A 86 -60.48 28.62 11.42
CA ARG A 86 -59.43 29.40 12.11
C ARG A 86 -58.35 28.51 12.76
N LEU A 87 -58.76 27.40 13.38
CA LEU A 87 -57.83 26.38 13.90
C LEU A 87 -57.06 25.68 12.78
N GLY A 88 -57.70 25.43 11.63
CA GLY A 88 -57.06 24.89 10.42
C GLY A 88 -56.05 25.86 9.79
N ALA A 89 -56.37 27.16 9.71
CA ALA A 89 -55.45 28.17 9.20
C ALA A 89 -54.21 28.35 10.12
N THR A 90 -54.41 28.33 11.44
CA THR A 90 -53.31 28.43 12.42
C THR A 90 -52.45 27.17 12.47
N THR A 91 -53.02 25.97 12.35
CA THR A 91 -52.24 24.73 12.21
C THR A 91 -51.50 24.65 10.87
N THR A 92 -52.08 25.12 9.77
CA THR A 92 -51.40 25.13 8.46
C THR A 92 -50.22 26.11 8.45
N ALA A 93 -50.36 27.29 9.04
CA ALA A 93 -49.27 28.26 9.19
C ALA A 93 -48.15 27.73 10.10
N ALA A 94 -48.49 27.10 11.22
CA ALA A 94 -47.52 26.48 12.13
C ALA A 94 -46.77 25.30 11.47
N MET A 95 -47.46 24.46 10.68
CA MET A 95 -46.82 23.40 9.91
C MET A 95 -45.87 23.94 8.84
N LYS A 96 -46.24 25.02 8.15
CA LYS A 96 -45.37 25.66 7.14
C LYS A 96 -44.10 26.25 7.77
N ALA A 97 -44.23 26.95 8.90
CA ALA A 97 -43.08 27.48 9.64
C ALA A 97 -42.15 26.36 10.16
N ASN A 98 -42.72 25.25 10.64
CA ASN A 98 -41.92 24.10 11.09
C ASN A 98 -41.23 23.37 9.91
N ARG A 99 -41.88 23.29 8.76
CA ARG A 99 -41.29 22.76 7.52
C ARG A 99 -40.12 23.61 7.04
N GLU A 100 -40.29 24.93 7.00
CA GLU A 100 -39.21 25.87 6.64
C GLU A 100 -38.05 25.83 7.64
N GLY A 101 -38.34 25.67 8.93
CA GLY A 101 -37.33 25.47 9.98
C GLY A 101 -36.54 24.17 9.83
N MET A 102 -37.22 23.05 9.52
CA MET A 102 -36.56 21.78 9.22
C MET A 102 -35.73 21.85 7.93
N GLU A 103 -36.21 22.53 6.89
CA GLU A 103 -35.45 22.70 5.64
C GLU A 103 -34.19 23.54 5.84
N ARG A 104 -34.23 24.60 6.64
CA ARG A 104 -33.04 25.38 7.01
C ARG A 104 -32.03 24.54 7.77
N ARG A 105 -32.46 23.82 8.81
CA ARG A 105 -31.59 22.89 9.57
C ARG A 105 -31.01 21.79 8.68
N ALA A 106 -31.81 21.24 7.74
CA ALA A 106 -31.34 20.24 6.81
C ALA A 106 -30.32 20.79 5.80
N LYS A 107 -30.47 22.05 5.34
CA LYS A 107 -29.48 22.73 4.48
C LYS A 107 -28.18 23.02 5.24
N GLU A 108 -28.27 23.51 6.48
CA GLU A 108 -27.11 23.76 7.34
C GLU A 108 -26.35 22.47 7.69
N MET A 109 -27.06 21.39 8.03
CA MET A 109 -26.45 20.07 8.26
C MET A 109 -25.77 19.52 7.01
N ARG A 110 -26.35 19.72 5.82
CA ARG A 110 -25.73 19.35 4.54
C ARG A 110 -24.50 20.21 4.22
N ALA A 111 -24.54 21.51 4.48
CA ALA A 111 -23.39 22.39 4.28
C ALA A 111 -22.24 22.05 5.25
N SER A 112 -22.56 21.82 6.52
CA SER A 112 -21.62 21.38 7.56
C SER A 112 -20.96 20.04 7.22
N THR A 113 -21.76 19.03 6.84
CA THR A 113 -21.22 17.71 6.46
C THR A 113 -20.38 17.75 5.18
N THR A 114 -20.74 18.58 4.21
CA THR A 114 -19.93 18.77 2.99
C THR A 114 -18.60 19.46 3.30
N ALA A 115 -18.61 20.53 4.10
CA ALA A 115 -17.39 21.23 4.50
C ALA A 115 -16.46 20.34 5.36
N LEU A 116 -17.02 19.53 6.24
CA LEU A 116 -16.26 18.56 7.03
C LEU A 116 -15.62 17.49 6.13
N ARG A 117 -16.36 16.98 5.14
CA ARG A 117 -15.84 16.02 4.16
C ARG A 117 -14.69 16.61 3.34
N ALA A 118 -14.78 17.87 2.90
CA ALA A 118 -13.70 18.54 2.19
C ALA A 118 -12.44 18.66 3.05
N LYS A 119 -12.56 19.12 4.30
CA LYS A 119 -11.41 19.20 5.24
C LYS A 119 -10.77 17.83 5.48
N ILE A 120 -11.57 16.79 5.66
CA ILE A 120 -11.06 15.42 5.84
C ILE A 120 -10.31 14.95 4.58
N GLN A 121 -10.80 15.26 3.39
CA GLN A 121 -10.13 14.91 2.14
C GLN A 121 -8.78 15.64 2.00
N ASP A 122 -8.74 16.95 2.29
CA ASP A 122 -7.52 17.74 2.24
C ASP A 122 -6.45 17.23 3.20
N GLU A 123 -6.83 16.92 4.45
CA GLU A 123 -5.93 16.32 5.42
C GLU A 123 -5.42 14.94 4.98
N GLN A 124 -6.29 14.11 4.42
CA GLN A 124 -5.89 12.80 3.90
C GLN A 124 -4.92 12.93 2.72
N LEU A 125 -5.13 13.89 1.82
CA LEU A 125 -4.22 14.14 0.70
C LEU A 125 -2.85 14.58 1.21
N LYS A 126 -2.79 15.54 2.14
CA LYS A 126 -1.54 15.98 2.78
C LYS A 126 -0.78 14.81 3.43
N ARG A 127 -1.48 13.97 4.21
CA ARG A 127 -0.88 12.78 4.82
C ARG A 127 -0.32 11.80 3.77
N ARG A 128 -1.03 11.58 2.67
CA ARG A 128 -0.56 10.71 1.57
C ARG A 128 0.68 11.28 0.89
N PHE A 129 0.75 12.60 0.69
CA PHE A 129 1.94 13.26 0.13
C PHE A 129 3.14 13.17 1.06
N GLU A 130 2.96 13.41 2.36
CA GLU A 130 4.03 13.27 3.34
C GLU A 130 4.56 11.83 3.42
N GLN A 131 3.67 10.84 3.40
CA GLN A 131 4.04 9.43 3.37
C GLN A 131 4.82 9.07 2.09
N ALA A 132 4.34 9.53 0.93
CA ALA A 132 5.02 9.33 -0.33
C ALA A 132 6.43 9.96 -0.31
N ARG A 133 6.57 11.18 0.23
CA ARG A 133 7.86 11.87 0.34
C ARG A 133 8.85 11.11 1.22
N LYS A 134 8.41 10.69 2.42
CA LYS A 134 9.22 9.87 3.34
C LYS A 134 9.65 8.56 2.67
N HIS A 135 8.75 7.92 1.93
CA HIS A 135 9.05 6.69 1.22
C HIS A 135 10.09 6.92 0.10
N THR A 136 9.95 7.99 -0.69
CA THR A 136 10.91 8.32 -1.75
C THR A 136 12.30 8.67 -1.21
N GLU A 137 12.37 9.38 -0.08
CA GLU A 137 13.64 9.68 0.59
C GLU A 137 14.34 8.40 1.08
N LEU A 138 13.56 7.46 1.65
CA LEU A 138 14.09 6.17 2.08
C LEU A 138 14.62 5.35 0.91
N VAL A 139 13.91 5.34 -0.22
CA VAL A 139 14.35 4.64 -1.45
C VAL A 139 15.65 5.25 -1.98
N ASN A 140 15.75 6.58 -2.06
CA ASN A 140 16.98 7.25 -2.52
C ASN A 140 18.18 6.91 -1.63
N ARG A 141 18.03 6.98 -0.30
CA ARG A 141 19.09 6.59 0.64
C ARG A 141 19.53 5.14 0.46
N ARG A 142 18.59 4.23 0.19
CA ARG A 142 18.89 2.81 -0.04
C ARG A 142 19.65 2.58 -1.36
N LEU A 143 19.33 3.32 -2.42
CA LEU A 143 20.02 3.25 -3.70
C LEU A 143 21.45 3.81 -3.58
N GLU A 144 21.62 4.96 -2.93
CA GLU A 144 22.93 5.55 -2.66
C GLU A 144 23.81 4.61 -1.83
N ALA A 145 23.26 4.03 -0.76
CA ALA A 145 23.98 3.04 0.06
C ALA A 145 24.28 1.73 -0.70
N ALA A 146 23.48 1.35 -1.70
CA ALA A 146 23.78 0.21 -2.56
C ALA A 146 24.94 0.52 -3.50
N ILE A 147 24.96 1.70 -4.13
CA ILE A 147 26.05 2.17 -4.97
C ILE A 147 27.37 2.22 -4.17
N GLU A 148 27.35 2.82 -2.97
CA GLU A 148 28.54 2.92 -2.12
C GLU A 148 29.12 1.54 -1.75
N ARG A 149 28.25 0.56 -1.46
CA ARG A 149 28.69 -0.82 -1.16
C ARG A 149 29.36 -1.49 -2.36
N VAL A 150 28.81 -1.31 -3.56
CA VAL A 150 29.41 -1.89 -4.78
C VAL A 150 30.70 -1.16 -5.14
N GLN A 151 30.78 0.15 -4.94
CA GLN A 151 32.00 0.94 -5.12
C GLN A 151 33.14 0.41 -4.22
N LYS A 152 32.89 0.27 -2.92
CA LYS A 152 33.87 -0.30 -1.95
C LYS A 152 34.29 -1.73 -2.30
N LEU A 153 33.41 -2.51 -2.90
CA LEU A 153 33.78 -3.84 -3.42
C LEU A 153 34.70 -3.72 -4.63
N SER A 154 34.40 -2.81 -5.57
CA SER A 154 35.23 -2.57 -6.75
C SER A 154 36.64 -2.11 -6.38
N ASP A 155 36.77 -1.22 -5.39
CA ASP A 155 38.06 -0.68 -4.94
C ASP A 155 38.91 -1.79 -4.31
N ARG A 156 38.31 -2.62 -3.44
CA ARG A 156 38.98 -3.78 -2.83
C ARG A 156 39.42 -4.81 -3.86
N VAL A 157 38.63 -5.03 -4.91
CA VAL A 157 39.03 -5.94 -6.00
C VAL A 157 40.17 -5.32 -6.81
N ALA A 158 40.14 -4.02 -7.07
CA ALA A 158 41.22 -3.31 -7.76
C ALA A 158 42.55 -3.44 -6.99
N GLU A 159 42.54 -3.24 -5.67
CA GLU A 159 43.72 -3.44 -4.80
C GLU A 159 44.27 -4.87 -4.91
N ARG A 160 43.38 -5.88 -4.85
CA ARG A 160 43.78 -7.28 -4.97
C ARG A 160 44.36 -7.62 -6.35
N LEU A 161 43.82 -7.03 -7.42
CA LEU A 161 44.38 -7.22 -8.76
C LEU A 161 45.80 -6.66 -8.85
N THR A 162 46.06 -5.50 -8.23
CA THR A 162 47.42 -4.93 -8.19
C THR A 162 48.41 -5.85 -7.45
N ILE A 163 47.99 -6.48 -6.35
CA ILE A 163 48.82 -7.47 -5.65
C ILE A 163 49.09 -8.69 -6.54
N LEU A 164 48.08 -9.19 -7.26
CA LEU A 164 48.22 -10.36 -8.14
C LEU A 164 49.10 -10.07 -9.37
N GLU A 165 49.07 -8.84 -9.89
CA GLU A 165 49.99 -8.38 -10.92
C GLU A 165 51.44 -8.38 -10.44
N ALA A 166 51.69 -7.93 -9.21
CA ALA A 166 53.02 -7.99 -8.60
C ALA A 166 53.51 -9.44 -8.43
N GLU A 167 52.60 -10.40 -8.26
CA GLU A 167 52.89 -11.85 -8.25
C GLU A 167 53.07 -12.46 -9.66
N GLY A 168 52.96 -11.66 -10.72
CA GLY A 168 53.10 -12.11 -12.11
C GLY A 168 51.87 -12.82 -12.68
N ILE A 169 50.70 -12.67 -12.06
CA ILE A 169 49.43 -13.23 -12.56
C ILE A 169 48.81 -12.23 -13.53
N THR A 170 48.37 -12.72 -14.69
CA THR A 170 47.68 -11.88 -15.68
C THR A 170 46.26 -11.52 -15.21
N THR A 171 45.99 -10.22 -15.11
CA THR A 171 44.72 -9.64 -14.61
C THR A 171 43.95 -8.85 -15.66
N THR A 172 44.39 -8.84 -16.92
CA THR A 172 43.87 -7.98 -17.99
C THR A 172 42.35 -8.09 -18.16
N VAL A 173 41.81 -9.31 -18.22
CA VAL A 173 40.35 -9.56 -18.35
C VAL A 173 39.58 -9.04 -17.14
N SER A 174 40.13 -9.26 -15.94
CA SER A 174 39.52 -8.84 -14.68
C SER A 174 39.49 -7.32 -14.54
N ARG A 175 40.51 -6.62 -15.02
CA ARG A 175 40.51 -5.16 -15.12
C ARG A 175 39.47 -4.65 -16.11
N GLY A 176 39.26 -5.36 -17.23
CA GLY A 176 38.18 -5.07 -18.17
C GLY A 176 36.81 -5.10 -17.50
N HIS A 177 36.50 -6.17 -16.77
CA HIS A 177 35.24 -6.28 -16.02
C HIS A 177 35.10 -5.23 -14.90
N LEU A 178 36.19 -4.83 -14.23
CA LEU A 178 36.12 -3.72 -13.28
C LEU A 178 35.84 -2.37 -13.95
N ALA A 179 36.37 -2.13 -15.15
CA ALA A 179 36.07 -0.91 -15.90
C ALA A 179 34.58 -0.86 -16.26
N GLU A 180 34.02 -1.96 -16.77
CA GLU A 180 32.58 -2.09 -17.04
C GLU A 180 31.73 -1.86 -15.78
N ALA A 181 32.15 -2.43 -14.64
CA ALA A 181 31.47 -2.23 -13.36
C ALA A 181 31.44 -0.75 -12.95
N LYS A 182 32.54 -0.01 -13.14
CA LYS A 182 32.62 1.43 -12.84
C LYS A 182 31.72 2.24 -13.75
N THR A 183 31.73 1.99 -15.07
CA THR A 183 30.81 2.64 -16.01
C THR A 183 29.35 2.43 -15.59
N LYS A 184 28.98 1.21 -15.17
CA LYS A 184 27.63 0.91 -14.68
C LYS A 184 27.29 1.61 -13.36
N LEU A 185 28.26 1.84 -12.47
CA LEU A 185 28.05 2.65 -11.26
C LEU A 185 27.83 4.13 -11.59
N ASP A 186 28.57 4.68 -12.56
CA ASP A 186 28.38 6.05 -13.02
C ASP A 186 27.01 6.25 -13.70
N GLU A 187 26.58 5.28 -14.50
CA GLU A 187 25.21 5.22 -15.05
C GLU A 187 24.16 5.19 -13.92
N ALA A 188 24.38 4.35 -12.89
CA ALA A 188 23.46 4.26 -11.75
C ALA A 188 23.39 5.58 -10.96
N LEU A 189 24.51 6.26 -10.72
CA LEU A 189 24.56 7.57 -10.08
C LEU A 189 23.77 8.62 -10.86
N THR A 190 23.98 8.66 -12.18
CA THR A 190 23.27 9.58 -13.08
C THR A 190 21.76 9.33 -13.04
N LYS A 191 21.34 8.07 -13.08
CA LYS A 191 19.92 7.71 -12.97
C LYS A 191 19.33 8.01 -11.59
N VAL A 192 20.07 7.85 -10.50
CA VAL A 192 19.62 8.28 -9.15
C VAL A 192 19.39 9.79 -9.08
N ALA A 193 20.27 10.58 -9.70
CA ALA A 193 20.03 12.03 -9.82
C ALA A 193 18.75 12.32 -10.62
N GLY A 194 18.53 11.59 -11.72
CA GLY A 194 17.29 11.67 -12.51
C GLY A 194 16.03 11.30 -11.70
N ILE A 195 16.11 10.30 -10.82
CA ILE A 195 15.01 9.94 -9.92
C ILE A 195 14.64 11.09 -8.98
N LYS A 196 15.63 11.81 -8.41
CA LYS A 196 15.36 12.97 -7.53
C LYS A 196 14.54 14.04 -8.26
N ILE A 197 14.93 14.37 -9.49
CA ILE A 197 14.21 15.32 -10.34
C ILE A 197 12.81 14.80 -10.69
N ALA A 198 12.68 13.53 -11.07
CA ALA A 198 11.39 12.93 -11.40
C ALA A 198 10.43 12.92 -10.20
N ILE A 199 10.94 12.69 -8.98
CA ILE A 199 10.16 12.77 -7.74
C ILE A 199 9.65 14.19 -7.51
N GLU A 200 10.50 15.21 -7.63
CA GLU A 200 10.10 16.61 -7.45
C GLU A 200 9.04 17.02 -8.47
N ASN A 201 9.23 16.65 -9.73
CA ASN A 201 8.24 16.89 -10.79
C ASN A 201 6.92 16.17 -10.52
N ALA A 202 6.96 14.91 -10.09
CA ALA A 202 5.77 14.13 -9.74
C ALA A 202 5.00 14.75 -8.56
N PHE A 203 5.68 15.37 -7.60
CA PHE A 203 5.02 16.09 -6.52
C PHE A 203 4.45 17.44 -6.98
N ALA A 204 5.16 18.16 -7.86
CA ALA A 204 4.67 19.41 -8.43
C ALA A 204 3.38 19.21 -9.24
N THR A 205 3.36 18.21 -10.14
CA THR A 205 2.17 17.88 -10.95
C THR A 205 1.01 17.41 -10.08
N ALA A 206 1.28 16.55 -9.10
CA ALA A 206 0.25 16.05 -8.21
C ALA A 206 -0.35 17.13 -7.30
N THR A 207 0.42 18.18 -6.95
CA THR A 207 -0.08 19.34 -6.20
C THR A 207 -0.95 20.25 -7.07
N ALA A 208 -0.56 20.46 -8.33
CA ALA A 208 -1.34 21.24 -9.29
C ALA A 208 -2.69 20.56 -9.62
N GLU A 209 -2.68 19.24 -9.81
CA GLU A 209 -3.88 18.44 -10.08
C GLU A 209 -4.81 18.34 -8.85
N ALA A 210 -4.26 18.30 -7.64
CA ALA A 210 -5.05 18.31 -6.42
C ALA A 210 -5.84 19.62 -6.23
N THR A 211 -5.38 20.73 -6.83
CA THR A 211 -6.06 22.03 -6.79
C THR A 211 -7.22 22.13 -7.80
N THR A 212 -7.22 21.29 -8.84
CA THR A 212 -8.14 21.38 -9.97
C THR A 212 -9.16 20.23 -10.05
N SER A 213 -8.91 19.09 -9.39
CA SER A 213 -9.77 17.91 -9.48
C SER A 213 -10.73 17.77 -8.28
N THR A 214 -12.03 17.76 -8.57
CA THR A 214 -13.13 17.46 -7.63
C THR A 214 -13.29 15.96 -7.31
N THR A 215 -12.39 15.09 -7.79
CA THR A 215 -12.53 13.62 -7.70
C THR A 215 -11.49 13.01 -6.74
N PRO A 216 -11.87 12.10 -5.83
CA PRO A 216 -10.97 11.58 -4.81
C PRO A 216 -9.90 10.60 -5.37
N SER A 217 -8.67 11.11 -5.51
CA SER A 217 -7.45 10.47 -4.99
C SER A 217 -6.73 9.31 -5.74
N THR A 218 -6.63 9.34 -7.07
CA THR A 218 -5.65 8.51 -7.83
C THR A 218 -4.36 9.25 -8.21
N THR A 219 -4.36 10.58 -8.13
CA THR A 219 -3.28 11.46 -8.56
C THR A 219 -1.90 11.11 -7.99
N PRO A 220 -1.70 10.92 -6.67
CA PRO A 220 -0.36 10.60 -6.15
C PRO A 220 0.11 9.20 -6.58
N LYS A 221 -0.82 8.25 -6.79
CA LYS A 221 -0.46 6.89 -7.19
C LYS A 221 0.05 6.85 -8.62
N ASN A 222 -0.57 7.60 -9.53
CA ASN A 222 -0.14 7.62 -10.93
C ASN A 222 1.20 8.35 -11.09
N ALA A 223 1.38 9.49 -10.43
CA ALA A 223 2.64 10.23 -10.45
C ALA A 223 3.83 9.39 -9.91
N MET A 224 3.58 8.52 -8.94
CA MET A 224 4.62 7.64 -8.38
C MET A 224 4.92 6.38 -9.21
N LYS A 225 4.08 6.00 -10.19
CA LYS A 225 4.34 4.80 -11.04
C LYS A 225 5.58 4.99 -11.91
N GLU A 226 5.76 6.18 -12.46
CA GLU A 226 6.93 6.51 -13.28
C GLU A 226 8.21 6.48 -12.44
N VAL A 227 8.17 7.06 -11.24
CA VAL A 227 9.27 6.98 -10.26
C VAL A 227 9.60 5.53 -9.93
N GLN A 228 8.60 4.67 -9.73
CA GLN A 228 8.83 3.23 -9.46
C GLN A 228 9.52 2.52 -10.63
N ALA A 229 9.17 2.85 -11.88
CA ALA A 229 9.83 2.28 -13.05
C ALA A 229 11.31 2.69 -13.09
N LEU A 230 11.61 3.96 -12.84
CA LEU A 230 12.98 4.47 -12.77
C LEU A 230 13.78 3.79 -11.64
N VAL A 231 13.19 3.64 -10.46
CA VAL A 231 13.82 2.95 -9.33
C VAL A 231 14.19 1.50 -9.68
N LYS A 232 13.31 0.78 -10.39
CA LYS A 232 13.58 -0.60 -10.84
C LYS A 232 14.73 -0.64 -11.84
N ASP A 233 14.79 0.31 -12.77
CA ASP A 233 15.86 0.39 -13.75
C ASP A 233 17.22 0.69 -13.09
N VAL A 234 17.26 1.58 -12.09
CA VAL A 234 18.46 1.82 -11.29
C VAL A 234 18.88 0.57 -10.53
N ALA A 235 17.95 -0.11 -9.87
CA ALA A 235 18.24 -1.34 -9.14
C ALA A 235 18.86 -2.40 -10.06
N LYS A 236 18.35 -2.54 -11.28
CA LYS A 236 18.92 -3.44 -12.29
C LYS A 236 20.33 -3.03 -12.70
N THR A 237 20.56 -1.73 -12.90
CA THR A 237 21.89 -1.19 -13.26
C THR A 237 22.93 -1.46 -12.15
N ILE A 238 22.53 -1.31 -10.87
CA ILE A 238 23.39 -1.65 -9.71
C ILE A 238 23.67 -3.15 -9.65
N GLN A 239 22.68 -4.00 -9.96
CA GLN A 239 22.88 -5.47 -10.02
C GLN A 239 23.84 -5.87 -11.15
N GLU A 240 23.74 -5.23 -12.31
CA GLU A 240 24.69 -5.42 -13.41
C GLU A 240 26.10 -5.03 -12.98
N ALA A 241 26.29 -3.86 -12.35
CA ALA A 241 27.60 -3.46 -11.81
C ALA A 241 28.17 -4.50 -10.83
N HIS A 242 27.36 -4.97 -9.88
CA HIS A 242 27.77 -6.01 -8.94
C HIS A 242 28.12 -7.33 -9.64
N ARG A 243 27.41 -7.70 -10.72
CA ARG A 243 27.72 -8.88 -11.52
C ARG A 243 29.08 -8.75 -12.20
N HIS A 244 29.42 -7.60 -12.76
CA HIS A 244 30.75 -7.36 -13.34
C HIS A 244 31.85 -7.44 -12.28
N VAL A 245 31.63 -6.94 -11.06
CA VAL A 245 32.56 -7.14 -9.93
C VAL A 245 32.71 -8.63 -9.56
N ALA A 246 31.62 -9.40 -9.58
CA ALA A 246 31.71 -10.84 -9.33
C ALA A 246 32.47 -11.58 -10.44
N LEU A 247 32.27 -11.18 -11.70
CA LEU A 247 32.98 -11.73 -12.85
C LEU A 247 34.48 -11.43 -12.78
N SER A 248 34.86 -10.20 -12.43
CA SER A 248 36.28 -9.82 -12.28
C SER A 248 37.01 -10.63 -11.20
N ILE A 249 36.31 -11.06 -10.14
CA ILE A 249 36.88 -11.97 -9.14
C ILE A 249 37.00 -13.39 -9.71
N SER A 250 35.98 -13.86 -10.42
CA SER A 250 35.93 -15.23 -10.93
C SER A 250 36.99 -15.54 -11.98
N THR A 251 37.41 -14.54 -12.75
CA THR A 251 38.44 -14.66 -13.81
C THR A 251 39.86 -14.79 -13.27
N VAL A 252 40.13 -14.35 -12.02
CA VAL A 252 41.48 -14.40 -11.42
C VAL A 252 41.67 -15.66 -10.55
N LYS A 253 40.92 -16.72 -10.80
CA LYS A 253 40.91 -17.91 -9.93
C LYS A 253 42.35 -18.37 -9.64
N PRO A 254 42.77 -18.37 -8.36
CA PRO A 254 44.16 -18.66 -8.00
C PRO A 254 44.49 -20.10 -8.40
N GLY A 255 45.48 -20.26 -9.28
CA GLY A 255 45.98 -21.55 -9.74
C GLY A 255 45.89 -21.81 -11.25
N LEU A 256 45.06 -21.08 -12.01
CA LEU A 256 44.99 -21.27 -13.46
C LEU A 256 46.00 -20.41 -14.24
N ASN A 257 46.34 -19.23 -13.72
CA ASN A 257 47.11 -18.21 -14.45
C ASN A 257 48.50 -17.92 -13.85
N LYS A 258 49.01 -18.78 -12.95
CA LYS A 258 50.44 -18.69 -12.60
C LYS A 258 51.23 -19.24 -13.78
N PRO A 259 52.11 -18.45 -14.43
CA PRO A 259 53.07 -19.04 -15.35
C PRO A 259 53.84 -20.09 -14.57
N ARG A 260 53.66 -21.36 -14.95
CA ARG A 260 54.43 -22.45 -14.36
C ARG A 260 55.90 -22.13 -14.65
N PRO A 261 56.78 -22.02 -13.63
CA PRO A 261 58.20 -21.85 -13.91
C PRO A 261 58.61 -23.02 -14.80
N ALA A 262 59.14 -22.72 -15.98
CA ALA A 262 59.61 -23.71 -16.92
C ALA A 262 60.61 -24.59 -16.17
N THR A 263 60.26 -25.86 -15.98
CA THR A 263 61.18 -26.84 -15.41
C THR A 263 62.25 -27.04 -16.47
N THR A 264 63.40 -26.42 -16.27
CA THR A 264 64.61 -26.71 -17.03
C THR A 264 65.04 -28.12 -16.65
N THR A 265 64.55 -29.11 -17.38
CA THR A 265 65.14 -30.45 -17.36
C THR A 265 66.57 -30.31 -17.88
N PRO A 266 67.62 -30.59 -17.09
CA PRO A 266 68.99 -30.58 -17.60
C PRO A 266 69.09 -31.62 -18.72
N ALA A 267 69.56 -31.20 -19.88
CA ALA A 267 69.90 -32.10 -20.97
C ALA A 267 71.02 -33.01 -20.48
N ASN A 268 70.70 -34.30 -20.29
CA ASN A 268 71.70 -35.31 -19.97
C ASN A 268 72.51 -35.59 -21.24
N THR A 269 73.60 -34.85 -21.43
CA THR A 269 74.58 -35.13 -22.49
C THR A 269 75.31 -36.41 -22.13
N GLY A 270 74.77 -37.54 -22.59
CA GLY A 270 75.45 -38.83 -22.54
C GLY A 270 76.73 -38.77 -23.38
N ALA A 271 77.86 -38.55 -22.72
CA ALA A 271 79.18 -38.76 -23.29
C ALA A 271 79.45 -40.26 -23.35
N THR A 272 79.27 -40.85 -24.53
CA THR A 272 79.73 -42.21 -24.83
C THR A 272 81.24 -42.16 -25.05
N THR A 273 82.02 -42.55 -24.04
CA THR A 273 83.47 -42.78 -24.16
C THR A 273 83.71 -44.20 -24.70
N THR A 274 84.08 -44.29 -25.98
CA THR A 274 84.59 -45.51 -26.60
C THR A 274 86.04 -45.71 -26.17
N ALA A 275 86.31 -46.77 -25.42
CA ALA A 275 87.67 -47.19 -25.07
C ALA A 275 88.28 -48.04 -26.19
N THR A 276 89.35 -47.55 -26.81
CA THR A 276 90.20 -48.28 -27.75
C THR A 276 91.23 -49.09 -26.95
N THR A 277 91.22 -50.41 -27.07
CA THR A 277 92.26 -51.31 -26.55
C THR A 277 93.07 -51.85 -27.72
N THR A 278 94.37 -51.58 -27.74
CA THR A 278 95.34 -52.11 -28.70
C THR A 278 96.00 -53.36 -28.10
N GLN A 279 96.04 -54.45 -28.84
CA GLN A 279 96.97 -55.57 -28.68
C GLN A 279 97.88 -55.62 -29.90
#